data_AF-A0A1G3CJR8-F1
#
_entry.id   AF-A0A1G3CJR8-F1
#
_cell.length_a   1.000
_cell.length_b   1.000
_cell.length_c   1.000
_cell.angle_alpha   90.00
_cell.angle_beta   90.00
_cell.angle_gamma   90.00
#
_symmetry.space_group_name_H-M   'P 1'
#
loop_
_entity.id
_entity.type
_entity.pdbx_description
1 polymer ?
#
loop_
_entity_poly.entity_id
_entity_poly.type
_entity_poly.pdbx_seq_one_letter_code
_entity_poly.pdbx_strand_id
1 'polypeptide(L)'
;MGRCKFILKVHFNTFILVFICGVLCTKSLEANVTSPNNLNGRIQLLLKNPSLKNVSYGISVVSIKKNTPLFSYRDNDLFSIASNMKLLTTAAAIEYLCPDFEYKTSVEVHGAITTTGELDGDIIVRGSGDPNLSGRFYNGNITAVPESWANAIRSRGIREVTGDIIADDSVFDRIYTNPNWPGNQLSEWYCAPSCGLSFNDNCVDITLVPDKKPGNVVLLLVYPNTSYLTIVNNCISTSNKKEHAYSIYRKPGTNQIFIKGKYWINEPPEKTWVNVHNPALYLATVFKEILEKKGIIVQGCARVINETDSFNLDFEKITETISTMKQTILVTNKNSQNFYAEQILKTLGLQIKGSGSSNAGIEVLHAFMKKLGFSPDEYQIEDGSGLSKGNKLSPGMITTLLTYMNEHPYGYVLYDSLPVSGIDGGLRHRMISSQYKNKIHAKTGYIAKTAALSGYIDALNGDTLAFSIIMNNFKDLGVIRKIQDNICQILVDCYN
;
A
#
# COMPACT_ATOMS: atom_id res chain seq x y z
N MET A 1 12.64 -105.36 12.97
CA MET A 1 11.47 -104.64 12.42
C MET A 1 10.60 -104.21 13.57
N GLY A 2 10.25 -102.93 13.67
CA GLY A 2 9.42 -102.38 14.76
C GLY A 2 9.90 -100.98 15.18
N ARG A 3 9.46 -99.96 14.44
CA ARG A 3 9.66 -98.54 14.82
C ARG A 3 8.32 -97.96 15.27
N CYS A 4 8.28 -97.53 16.51
CA CYS A 4 7.21 -96.74 17.12
C CYS A 4 7.39 -95.27 16.69
N LYS A 5 6.32 -94.60 16.21
CA LYS A 5 6.32 -93.15 15.95
C LYS A 5 5.14 -92.49 16.66
N PHE A 6 5.47 -91.45 17.41
CA PHE A 6 4.59 -90.56 18.15
C PHE A 6 3.67 -89.75 17.23
N ILE A 7 2.44 -89.54 17.70
CA ILE A 7 1.43 -88.62 17.13
C ILE A 7 1.52 -87.30 17.90
N LEU A 8 1.66 -86.17 17.18
CA LEU A 8 1.47 -84.83 17.72
C LEU A 8 0.29 -84.17 16.97
N LYS A 9 -0.78 -83.84 17.71
CA LYS A 9 -1.92 -83.03 17.23
C LYS A 9 -1.50 -81.56 17.20
N VAL A 10 -1.80 -80.87 16.10
CA VAL A 10 -1.78 -79.40 16.01
C VAL A 10 -3.21 -78.91 15.72
N HIS A 11 -3.71 -78.01 16.56
CA HIS A 11 -4.97 -77.29 16.37
C HIS A 11 -4.80 -76.18 15.32
N PHE A 12 -5.71 -76.13 14.34
CA PHE A 12 -5.85 -75.02 13.41
C PHE A 12 -6.79 -73.98 14.03
N ASN A 13 -6.29 -72.75 14.24
CA ASN A 13 -7.05 -71.61 14.73
C ASN A 13 -7.48 -70.72 13.55
N THR A 14 -8.76 -70.37 13.56
CA THR A 14 -9.47 -69.47 12.66
C THR A 14 -8.95 -68.03 12.77
N PHE A 15 -8.36 -67.45 11.72
CA PHE A 15 -8.14 -66.00 11.59
C PHE A 15 -7.99 -65.58 10.11
N ILE A 16 -9.12 -65.38 9.41
CA ILE A 16 -9.16 -64.62 8.16
C ILE A 16 -10.47 -63.83 8.15
N LEU A 17 -10.49 -62.60 8.71
CA LEU A 17 -11.50 -61.59 8.36
C LEU A 17 -11.17 -60.16 8.90
N VAL A 18 -10.02 -59.57 8.57
CA VAL A 18 -9.79 -58.12 8.86
C VAL A 18 -9.08 -57.36 7.72
N PHE A 19 -8.48 -58.01 6.72
CA PHE A 19 -7.59 -57.30 5.78
C PHE A 19 -8.28 -56.64 4.56
N ILE A 20 -9.59 -56.77 4.37
CA ILE A 20 -10.29 -56.28 3.16
C ILE A 20 -10.92 -54.88 3.34
N CYS A 21 -11.21 -54.43 4.58
CA CYS A 21 -11.74 -53.08 4.79
C CYS A 21 -10.69 -51.95 4.68
N GLY A 22 -9.40 -52.24 4.88
CA GLY A 22 -8.34 -51.22 4.86
C GLY A 22 -8.02 -50.66 3.46
N VAL A 23 -8.19 -51.47 2.40
CA VAL A 23 -7.82 -51.10 1.02
C VAL A 23 -8.96 -50.40 0.27
N LEU A 24 -10.21 -50.65 0.67
CA LEU A 24 -11.40 -49.97 0.11
C LEU A 24 -11.63 -48.58 0.73
N CYS A 25 -11.21 -48.38 1.99
CA CYS A 25 -11.32 -47.09 2.68
C CYS A 25 -10.27 -46.07 2.20
N THR A 26 -9.06 -46.52 1.81
CA THR A 26 -8.02 -45.63 1.26
C THR A 26 -8.33 -45.16 -0.16
N LYS A 27 -8.84 -46.05 -1.03
CA LYS A 27 -9.26 -45.67 -2.40
C LYS A 27 -10.45 -44.71 -2.42
N SER A 28 -11.38 -44.81 -1.47
CA SER A 28 -12.53 -43.90 -1.38
C SER A 28 -12.16 -42.51 -0.84
N LEU A 29 -11.16 -42.41 0.05
CA LEU A 29 -10.58 -41.13 0.45
C LEU A 29 -9.78 -40.48 -0.70
N GLU A 30 -8.97 -41.23 -1.43
CA GLU A 30 -8.23 -40.71 -2.60
C GLU A 30 -9.17 -40.27 -3.74
N ALA A 31 -10.27 -41.01 -3.99
CA ALA A 31 -11.28 -40.66 -4.98
C ALA A 31 -12.10 -39.40 -4.60
N ASN A 32 -12.35 -39.17 -3.30
CA ASN A 32 -13.03 -37.96 -2.83
C ASN A 32 -12.12 -36.71 -2.88
N VAL A 33 -10.82 -36.85 -2.63
CA VAL A 33 -9.84 -35.74 -2.70
C VAL A 33 -9.54 -35.33 -4.15
N THR A 34 -9.76 -36.22 -5.12
CA THR A 34 -9.55 -35.99 -6.56
C THR A 34 -10.81 -35.55 -7.32
N SER A 35 -11.96 -35.44 -6.64
CA SER A 35 -13.17 -34.86 -7.25
C SER A 35 -12.94 -33.38 -7.60
N PRO A 36 -13.25 -32.94 -8.85
CA PRO A 36 -13.05 -31.55 -9.29
C PRO A 36 -13.69 -30.51 -8.37
N ASN A 37 -14.78 -30.88 -7.68
CA ASN A 37 -15.60 -29.98 -6.87
C ASN A 37 -15.31 -30.08 -5.35
N ASN A 38 -14.34 -30.88 -4.91
CA ASN A 38 -14.01 -30.98 -3.48
C ASN A 38 -13.06 -29.85 -3.03
N LEU A 39 -13.61 -28.66 -2.84
CA LEU A 39 -12.88 -27.48 -2.36
C LEU A 39 -12.12 -27.77 -1.05
N ASN A 40 -12.83 -28.31 -0.05
CA ASN A 40 -12.28 -28.62 1.27
C ASN A 40 -11.09 -29.59 1.16
N GLY A 41 -11.25 -30.69 0.44
CA GLY A 41 -10.21 -31.70 0.27
C GLY A 41 -8.96 -31.16 -0.43
N ARG A 42 -9.13 -30.36 -1.49
CA ARG A 42 -8.01 -29.77 -2.24
C ARG A 42 -7.23 -28.74 -1.42
N ILE A 43 -7.92 -27.86 -0.69
CA ILE A 43 -7.25 -26.91 0.20
C ILE A 43 -6.55 -27.67 1.33
N GLN A 44 -7.22 -28.61 2.00
CA GLN A 44 -6.61 -29.40 3.08
C GLN A 44 -5.38 -30.19 2.63
N LEU A 45 -5.38 -30.73 1.41
CA LEU A 45 -4.20 -31.38 0.83
C LEU A 45 -3.04 -30.39 0.64
N LEU A 46 -3.32 -29.20 0.11
CA LEU A 46 -2.32 -28.15 -0.06
C LEU A 46 -1.75 -27.68 1.29
N LEU A 47 -2.57 -27.64 2.34
CA LEU A 47 -2.15 -27.27 3.70
C LEU A 47 -1.21 -28.28 4.36
N LYS A 48 -1.08 -29.51 3.82
CA LYS A 48 -0.08 -30.50 4.25
C LYS A 48 1.32 -30.24 3.69
N ASN A 49 1.52 -29.16 2.92
CA ASN A 49 2.81 -28.82 2.34
C ASN A 49 3.90 -28.65 3.44
N PRO A 50 5.04 -29.36 3.36
CA PRO A 50 6.11 -29.26 4.36
C PRO A 50 6.66 -27.84 4.56
N SER A 51 6.57 -26.98 3.55
CA SER A 51 6.97 -25.56 3.65
C SER A 51 6.09 -24.74 4.58
N LEU A 52 4.90 -25.24 4.95
CA LEU A 52 4.03 -24.63 5.97
C LEU A 52 4.38 -25.06 7.39
N LYS A 53 5.40 -25.91 7.59
CA LYS A 53 5.90 -26.25 8.92
C LYS A 53 6.36 -24.98 9.64
N ASN A 54 5.79 -24.72 10.82
CA ASN A 54 6.00 -23.53 11.65
C ASN A 54 5.49 -22.20 11.05
N VAL A 55 4.68 -22.26 9.99
CA VAL A 55 3.96 -21.09 9.46
C VAL A 55 2.64 -20.98 10.20
N SER A 56 2.33 -19.80 10.73
CA SER A 56 1.00 -19.50 11.26
C SER A 56 0.15 -18.98 10.14
N TYR A 57 -0.96 -19.63 9.82
CA TYR A 57 -1.84 -19.20 8.73
C TYR A 57 -3.31 -19.32 9.08
N GLY A 58 -4.12 -18.46 8.47
CA GLY A 58 -5.57 -18.44 8.57
C GLY A 58 -6.19 -18.14 7.21
N ILE A 59 -7.34 -18.77 6.94
CA ILE A 59 -8.05 -18.70 5.67
C ILE A 59 -9.55 -18.54 5.95
N SER A 60 -10.18 -17.58 5.28
CA SER A 60 -11.64 -17.43 5.23
C SER A 60 -12.08 -17.25 3.79
N VAL A 61 -13.17 -17.92 3.40
CA VAL A 61 -13.79 -17.83 2.08
C VAL A 61 -15.30 -17.82 2.24
N VAL A 62 -15.96 -16.81 1.67
CA VAL A 62 -17.41 -16.59 1.73
C VAL A 62 -17.96 -16.44 0.32
N SER A 63 -19.05 -17.14 0.02
CA SER A 63 -19.85 -16.87 -1.19
C SER A 63 -20.69 -15.62 -0.93
N ILE A 64 -20.53 -14.60 -1.77
CA ILE A 64 -21.31 -13.37 -1.70
C ILE A 64 -22.77 -13.65 -2.03
N LYS A 65 -23.04 -14.37 -3.13
CA LYS A 65 -24.43 -14.64 -3.57
C LYS A 65 -25.23 -15.44 -2.55
N LYS A 66 -24.60 -16.40 -1.87
CA LYS A 66 -25.26 -17.24 -0.87
C LYS A 66 -25.20 -16.63 0.53
N ASN A 67 -24.30 -15.67 0.76
CA ASN A 67 -23.93 -15.16 2.07
C ASN A 67 -23.57 -16.28 3.07
N THR A 68 -22.78 -17.27 2.63
CA THR A 68 -22.38 -18.43 3.44
C THR A 68 -20.89 -18.71 3.34
N PRO A 69 -20.24 -19.12 4.45
CA PRO A 69 -18.86 -19.62 4.42
C PRO A 69 -18.73 -20.85 3.52
N LEU A 70 -17.70 -20.86 2.67
CA LEU A 70 -17.34 -22.01 1.83
C LEU A 70 -16.12 -22.77 2.38
N PHE A 71 -15.19 -22.05 3.02
CA PHE A 71 -14.02 -22.62 3.67
C PHE A 71 -13.57 -21.71 4.81
N SER A 72 -13.32 -22.30 5.98
CA SER A 72 -12.76 -21.61 7.14
C SER A 72 -11.64 -22.44 7.75
N TYR A 73 -10.52 -21.78 8.08
CA TYR A 73 -9.44 -22.36 8.86
C TYR A 73 -8.78 -21.26 9.69
N ARG A 74 -8.91 -21.34 11.02
CA ARG A 74 -8.39 -20.33 11.95
C ARG A 74 -8.79 -18.92 11.52
N ASP A 75 -10.03 -18.78 11.08
CA ASP A 75 -10.60 -17.54 10.56
C ASP A 75 -10.91 -16.51 11.66
N ASN A 76 -10.96 -16.95 12.93
CA ASN A 76 -11.08 -16.08 14.10
C ASN A 76 -9.75 -15.76 14.78
N ASP A 77 -8.64 -16.38 14.36
CA ASP A 77 -7.33 -16.13 14.95
C ASP A 77 -6.75 -14.81 14.43
N LEU A 78 -6.02 -14.10 15.30
CA LEU A 78 -5.35 -12.85 14.95
C LEU A 78 -3.98 -13.05 14.28
N PHE A 79 -3.77 -12.35 13.18
CA PHE A 79 -2.50 -12.36 12.43
C PHE A 79 -2.03 -10.95 12.13
N SER A 80 -0.72 -10.76 11.95
CA SER A 80 -0.26 -9.54 11.26
C SER A 80 -0.72 -9.60 9.81
N ILE A 81 -1.33 -8.51 9.33
CA ILE A 81 -2.00 -8.49 8.01
C ILE A 81 -1.25 -7.70 6.94
N ALA A 82 -0.17 -7.00 7.30
CA ALA A 82 0.56 -6.10 6.41
C ALA A 82 -0.41 -5.15 5.67
N SER A 83 -0.13 -4.83 4.40
CA SER A 83 -0.95 -3.92 3.59
C SER A 83 -2.39 -4.34 3.31
N ASN A 84 -2.88 -5.47 3.83
CA ASN A 84 -4.32 -5.74 3.84
C ASN A 84 -5.06 -4.82 4.82
N MET A 85 -4.35 -4.14 5.75
CA MET A 85 -4.90 -3.05 6.56
C MET A 85 -5.52 -1.93 5.70
N LYS A 86 -4.97 -1.69 4.50
CA LYS A 86 -5.50 -0.70 3.56
C LYS A 86 -6.93 -1.01 3.09
N LEU A 87 -7.36 -2.28 3.12
CA LEU A 87 -8.75 -2.64 2.84
C LEU A 87 -9.67 -1.97 3.87
N LEU A 88 -9.32 -2.04 5.16
CA LEU A 88 -10.10 -1.43 6.23
C LEU A 88 -10.09 0.11 6.12
N THR A 89 -8.91 0.69 5.92
CA THR A 89 -8.73 2.15 5.79
C THR A 89 -9.50 2.73 4.60
N THR A 90 -9.41 2.09 3.43
CA THR A 90 -10.10 2.58 2.22
C THR A 90 -11.61 2.32 2.27
N ALA A 91 -12.05 1.21 2.86
CA ALA A 91 -13.47 0.95 3.08
C ALA A 91 -14.09 1.96 4.07
N ALA A 92 -13.39 2.32 5.15
CA ALA A 92 -13.84 3.37 6.06
C ALA A 92 -13.97 4.73 5.36
N ALA A 93 -13.07 5.05 4.42
CA ALA A 93 -13.18 6.26 3.61
C ALA A 93 -14.40 6.24 2.68
N ILE A 94 -14.69 5.10 2.05
CA ILE A 94 -15.90 4.94 1.22
C ILE A 94 -17.17 5.09 2.06
N GLU A 95 -17.19 4.49 3.24
CA GLU A 95 -18.31 4.53 4.18
C GLU A 95 -18.61 5.95 4.67
N TYR A 96 -17.59 6.66 5.17
CA TYR A 96 -17.82 7.91 5.89
C TYR A 96 -17.64 9.19 5.07
N LEU A 97 -16.86 9.14 3.98
CA LEU A 97 -16.56 10.34 3.18
C LEU A 97 -17.14 10.29 1.77
N CYS A 98 -17.59 9.13 1.29
CA CYS A 98 -18.00 8.89 -0.10
C CYS A 98 -16.82 9.01 -1.10
N PRO A 99 -16.83 8.28 -2.24
CA PRO A 99 -15.77 8.39 -3.25
C PRO A 99 -15.58 9.79 -3.86
N ASP A 100 -16.62 10.61 -3.85
CA ASP A 100 -16.63 11.95 -4.43
C ASP A 100 -16.13 13.04 -3.46
N PHE A 101 -15.68 12.68 -2.26
CA PHE A 101 -15.00 13.62 -1.36
C PHE A 101 -13.83 14.30 -2.09
N GLU A 102 -13.82 15.62 -2.02
CA GLU A 102 -12.84 16.46 -2.68
C GLU A 102 -11.76 16.92 -1.70
N TYR A 103 -10.51 16.60 -2.03
CA TYR A 103 -9.37 17.32 -1.52
C TYR A 103 -9.20 18.62 -2.32
N LYS A 104 -9.04 19.76 -1.63
CA LYS A 104 -8.92 21.08 -2.24
C LYS A 104 -7.64 21.74 -1.76
N THR A 105 -6.68 21.88 -2.67
CA THR A 105 -5.46 22.65 -2.40
C THR A 105 -5.60 24.01 -3.06
N SER A 106 -5.66 25.08 -2.27
CA SER A 106 -5.78 26.45 -2.79
C SER A 106 -4.42 27.16 -2.84
N VAL A 107 -4.29 28.06 -3.81
CA VAL A 107 -3.22 29.05 -3.85
C VAL A 107 -3.87 30.42 -3.69
N GLU A 108 -3.49 31.09 -2.62
CA GLU A 108 -4.03 32.36 -2.14
C GLU A 108 -2.92 33.41 -2.12
N VAL A 109 -3.30 34.67 -2.20
CA VAL A 109 -2.40 35.81 -1.97
C VAL A 109 -2.90 36.63 -0.81
N HIS A 110 -1.97 37.20 -0.04
CA HIS A 110 -2.24 38.14 1.03
C HIS A 110 -1.37 39.37 0.82
N GLY A 111 -1.97 40.55 0.65
CA GLY A 111 -1.27 41.78 0.30
C GLY A 111 -1.87 42.48 -0.92
N ALA A 112 -1.36 43.66 -1.25
CA ALA A 112 -1.85 44.45 -2.37
C ALA A 112 -1.12 44.08 -3.68
N ILE A 113 -1.88 43.94 -4.78
CA ILE A 113 -1.30 43.81 -6.12
C ILE A 113 -1.27 45.19 -6.77
N THR A 114 -0.09 45.70 -7.04
CA THR A 114 0.11 46.99 -7.72
C THR A 114 -0.24 46.90 -9.21
N THR A 115 -0.49 48.05 -9.85
CA THR A 115 -0.78 48.12 -11.30
C THR A 115 0.40 47.66 -12.16
N THR A 116 1.61 47.64 -11.61
CA THR A 116 2.84 47.16 -12.28
C THR A 116 3.08 45.67 -12.09
N GLY A 117 2.23 44.97 -11.33
CA GLY A 117 2.30 43.52 -11.14
C GLY A 117 3.16 43.07 -9.95
N GLU A 118 3.53 43.97 -9.05
CA GLU A 118 4.15 43.62 -7.77
C GLU A 118 3.05 43.24 -6.77
N LEU A 119 3.15 42.05 -6.16
CA LEU A 119 2.42 41.67 -4.97
C LEU A 119 3.23 42.09 -3.75
N ASP A 120 2.78 43.13 -3.06
CA ASP A 120 3.33 43.53 -1.77
C ASP A 120 2.74 42.64 -0.66
N GLY A 121 3.32 41.45 -0.52
CA GLY A 121 2.86 40.42 0.41
C GLY A 121 3.20 38.99 -0.01
N ASP A 122 2.46 38.03 0.51
CA ASP A 122 2.79 36.60 0.49
C ASP A 122 1.91 35.83 -0.49
N ILE A 123 2.44 34.70 -0.98
CA ILE A 123 1.65 33.62 -1.59
C ILE A 123 1.50 32.50 -0.57
N ILE A 124 0.28 32.04 -0.35
CA ILE A 124 -0.04 30.95 0.56
C ILE A 124 -0.56 29.76 -0.24
N VAL A 125 0.02 28.58 -0.03
CA VAL A 125 -0.49 27.31 -0.55
C VAL A 125 -1.12 26.56 0.62
N ARG A 126 -2.44 26.41 0.62
CA ARG A 126 -3.19 25.82 1.72
C ARG A 126 -3.59 24.39 1.37
N GLY A 127 -3.08 23.44 2.13
CA GLY A 127 -3.34 22.02 1.94
C GLY A 127 -4.61 21.55 2.66
N SER A 128 -5.26 20.54 2.08
CA SER A 128 -6.39 19.82 2.69
C SER A 128 -6.05 18.36 3.04
N GLY A 129 -4.77 18.01 3.08
CA GLY A 129 -4.29 16.62 3.21
C GLY A 129 -4.22 15.84 1.89
N ASP A 130 -4.28 16.51 0.73
CA ASP A 130 -4.28 15.87 -0.59
C ASP A 130 -2.95 15.10 -0.87
N PRO A 131 -2.97 13.77 -1.07
CA PRO A 131 -1.78 13.04 -1.50
C PRO A 131 -1.53 13.08 -3.02
N ASN A 132 -2.47 13.58 -3.82
CA ASN A 132 -2.47 13.39 -5.28
C ASN A 132 -1.72 14.48 -6.06
N LEU A 133 -1.08 15.44 -5.38
CA LEU A 133 -0.21 16.44 -6.01
C LEU A 133 1.10 15.80 -6.49
N SER A 134 1.01 14.95 -7.52
CA SER A 134 2.10 14.13 -8.03
C SER A 134 1.95 13.88 -9.53
N GLY A 135 2.96 13.27 -10.17
CA GLY A 135 2.89 12.93 -11.60
C GLY A 135 1.90 11.82 -11.96
N ARG A 136 1.25 11.16 -10.99
CA ARG A 136 0.40 9.97 -11.21
C ARG A 136 -0.79 10.22 -12.14
N PHE A 137 -1.39 11.40 -12.04
CA PHE A 137 -2.56 11.79 -12.85
C PHE A 137 -2.20 12.79 -13.97
N TYR A 138 -0.91 12.98 -14.22
CA TYR A 138 -0.39 13.98 -15.17
C TYR A 138 0.66 13.39 -16.11
N ASN A 139 0.45 12.15 -16.57
CA ASN A 139 1.34 11.43 -17.49
C ASN A 139 2.81 11.38 -17.02
N GLY A 140 3.03 11.29 -15.71
CA GLY A 140 4.36 11.30 -15.11
C GLY A 140 4.98 12.67 -14.94
N ASN A 141 4.30 13.76 -15.32
CA ASN A 141 4.78 15.13 -15.07
C ASN A 141 4.55 15.50 -13.59
N ILE A 142 5.61 15.38 -12.80
CA ILE A 142 5.61 15.64 -11.35
C ILE A 142 5.25 17.10 -11.04
N THR A 143 5.70 18.05 -11.85
CA THR A 143 5.54 19.49 -11.59
C THR A 143 4.28 20.08 -12.24
N ALA A 144 3.43 19.27 -12.87
CA ALA A 144 2.25 19.74 -13.61
C ALA A 144 1.35 20.67 -12.78
N VAL A 145 1.05 20.28 -11.54
CA VAL A 145 0.17 21.06 -10.66
C VAL A 145 0.83 22.38 -10.23
N PRO A 146 2.03 22.39 -9.60
CA PRO A 146 2.71 23.66 -9.27
C PRO A 146 2.97 24.56 -10.49
N GLU A 147 3.26 23.99 -11.67
CA GLU A 147 3.40 24.79 -12.90
C GLU A 147 2.07 25.43 -13.32
N SER A 148 0.94 24.74 -13.15
CA SER A 148 -0.38 25.29 -13.42
C SER A 148 -0.71 26.47 -12.48
N TRP A 149 -0.32 26.38 -11.21
CA TRP A 149 -0.47 27.46 -10.24
C TRP A 149 0.38 28.68 -10.60
N ALA A 150 1.64 28.47 -10.98
CA ALA A 150 2.52 29.55 -11.42
C ALA A 150 1.97 30.25 -12.68
N ASN A 151 1.40 29.49 -13.62
CA ASN A 151 0.73 30.06 -14.78
C ASN A 151 -0.51 30.89 -14.39
N ALA A 152 -1.30 30.44 -13.40
CA ALA A 152 -2.46 31.17 -12.91
C ALA A 152 -2.06 32.50 -12.24
N ILE A 153 -1.04 32.49 -11.38
CA ILE A 153 -0.46 33.69 -10.76
C ILE A 153 -0.01 34.69 -11.82
N ARG A 154 0.75 34.23 -12.82
CA ARG A 154 1.20 35.08 -13.94
C ARG A 154 0.02 35.68 -14.72
N SER A 155 -1.04 34.90 -14.91
CA SER A 155 -2.25 35.33 -15.64
C SER A 155 -3.04 36.40 -14.88
N ARG A 156 -2.88 36.49 -13.56
CA ARG A 156 -3.40 37.60 -12.73
C ARG A 156 -2.56 38.88 -12.80
N GLY A 157 -1.50 38.90 -13.61
CA GLY A 157 -0.64 40.07 -13.77
C GLY A 157 0.49 40.15 -12.76
N ILE A 158 0.58 39.22 -11.79
CA ILE A 158 1.68 39.17 -10.82
C ILE A 158 2.98 38.81 -11.55
N ARG A 159 4.03 39.60 -11.31
CA ARG A 159 5.38 39.50 -11.88
C ARG A 159 6.45 39.49 -10.78
N GLU A 160 6.12 40.01 -9.62
CA GLU A 160 7.01 40.09 -8.47
C GLU A 160 6.22 39.86 -7.18
N VAL A 161 6.84 39.17 -6.22
CA VAL A 161 6.30 38.89 -4.89
C VAL A 161 7.35 39.36 -3.88
N THR A 162 7.02 40.36 -3.08
CA THR A 162 7.95 40.92 -2.08
C THR A 162 8.06 40.03 -0.84
N GLY A 163 6.99 39.30 -0.51
CA GLY A 163 6.92 38.39 0.62
C GLY A 163 7.31 36.94 0.31
N ASP A 164 6.86 36.05 1.19
CA ASP A 164 7.20 34.64 1.24
C ASP A 164 6.26 33.76 0.41
N ILE A 165 6.73 32.54 0.12
CA ILE A 165 5.89 31.42 -0.31
C ILE A 165 5.63 30.54 0.92
N ILE A 166 4.40 30.57 1.42
CA ILE A 166 4.01 29.96 2.69
C ILE A 166 3.21 28.67 2.41
N ALA A 167 3.75 27.54 2.85
CA ALA A 167 3.02 26.28 2.89
C ALA A 167 2.19 26.17 4.18
N ASP A 168 0.87 26.15 4.05
CA ASP A 168 -0.04 25.88 5.16
C ASP A 168 -0.44 24.40 5.16
N ASP A 169 0.17 23.64 6.07
CA ASP A 169 -0.09 22.22 6.34
C ASP A 169 -0.87 21.98 7.63
N SER A 170 -1.42 23.03 8.24
CA SER A 170 -2.02 23.03 9.59
C SER A 170 -3.28 22.15 9.73
N VAL A 171 -3.82 21.70 8.60
CA VAL A 171 -4.98 20.80 8.54
C VAL A 171 -4.71 19.45 9.24
N PHE A 172 -3.44 19.02 9.30
CA PHE A 172 -2.99 17.84 10.03
C PHE A 172 -1.97 18.20 11.11
N ASP A 173 -1.80 17.30 12.10
CA ASP A 173 -0.68 17.38 13.02
C ASP A 173 0.67 17.18 12.28
N ARG A 174 1.75 17.67 12.89
CA ARG A 174 3.12 17.47 12.40
C ARG A 174 3.78 16.21 12.95
N ILE A 175 2.98 15.20 13.30
CA ILE A 175 3.46 13.85 13.61
C ILE A 175 3.57 13.09 12.29
N TYR A 176 4.74 13.19 11.68
CA TYR A 176 4.96 12.78 10.29
C TYR A 176 4.96 11.27 10.05
N THR A 177 5.44 10.48 11.01
CA THR A 177 5.62 9.02 10.87
C THR A 177 5.09 8.31 12.09
N ASN A 178 4.57 7.10 11.91
CA ASN A 178 4.16 6.27 13.03
C ASN A 178 5.38 5.82 13.86
N PRO A 179 5.37 5.99 15.20
CA PRO A 179 6.50 5.61 16.06
C PRO A 179 6.76 4.10 16.10
N ASN A 180 5.79 3.27 15.73
CA ASN A 180 5.92 1.80 15.72
C ASN A 180 6.48 1.26 14.40
N TRP A 181 6.80 2.13 13.44
CA TRP A 181 7.48 1.72 12.21
C TRP A 181 8.95 1.35 12.47
N PRO A 182 9.55 0.46 11.65
CA PRO A 182 10.96 0.09 11.81
C PRO A 182 11.87 1.32 11.62
N GLY A 183 12.54 1.77 12.69
CA GLY A 183 13.37 2.96 12.68
C GLY A 183 14.47 2.98 11.60
N ASN A 184 14.99 1.80 11.24
CA ASN A 184 16.00 1.64 10.18
C ASN A 184 15.44 1.74 8.74
N GLN A 185 14.12 1.86 8.57
CA GLN A 185 13.45 1.99 7.28
C GLN A 185 12.84 3.38 7.07
N LEU A 186 12.99 4.31 8.03
CA LEU A 186 12.31 5.61 7.99
C LEU A 186 12.76 6.53 6.83
N SER A 187 13.82 6.19 6.11
CA SER A 187 14.27 6.93 4.92
C SER A 187 13.74 6.34 3.61
N GLU A 188 13.02 5.21 3.67
CA GLU A 188 12.45 4.53 2.51
C GLU A 188 11.18 5.24 2.03
N TRP A 189 10.90 5.16 0.72
CA TRP A 189 9.72 5.80 0.12
C TRP A 189 8.39 5.33 0.74
N TYR A 190 8.32 4.07 1.18
CA TYR A 190 7.13 3.51 1.82
C TYR A 190 6.97 3.94 3.30
N CYS A 191 7.91 4.73 3.82
CA CYS A 191 7.85 5.40 5.12
C CYS A 191 7.76 6.92 4.96
N ALA A 192 7.36 7.43 3.79
CA ALA A 192 7.28 8.86 3.54
C ALA A 192 6.37 9.56 4.58
N PRO A 193 6.80 10.72 5.12
CA PRO A 193 6.01 11.53 6.04
C PRO A 193 4.59 11.82 5.57
N SER A 194 3.60 11.72 6.47
CA SER A 194 2.23 12.19 6.28
C SER A 194 2.10 13.63 6.80
N CYS A 195 1.54 14.54 6.01
CA CYS A 195 1.39 15.96 6.36
C CYS A 195 0.23 16.62 5.62
N GLY A 196 -0.23 17.78 6.11
CA GLY A 196 -1.40 18.47 5.59
C GLY A 196 -1.25 19.04 4.18
N LEU A 197 -0.01 19.23 3.71
CA LEU A 197 0.31 19.66 2.37
C LEU A 197 1.47 18.83 1.83
N SER A 198 1.22 18.04 0.79
CA SER A 198 2.13 17.02 0.27
C SER A 198 2.42 17.22 -1.21
N PHE A 199 3.56 16.70 -1.67
CA PHE A 199 3.97 16.81 -3.06
C PHE A 199 4.81 15.61 -3.50
N ASN A 200 4.50 15.06 -4.66
CA ASN A 200 5.17 13.91 -5.28
C ASN A 200 5.33 12.72 -4.32
N ASP A 201 4.24 12.31 -3.68
CA ASP A 201 4.23 11.23 -2.67
C ASP A 201 5.20 11.47 -1.50
N ASN A 202 5.56 12.74 -1.24
CA ASN A 202 6.58 13.19 -0.29
C ASN A 202 7.95 12.54 -0.52
N CYS A 203 8.26 12.32 -1.79
CA CYS A 203 9.51 11.73 -2.26
C CYS A 203 10.12 12.57 -3.39
N VAL A 204 11.44 12.44 -3.53
CA VAL A 204 12.17 12.83 -4.74
C VAL A 204 12.45 11.61 -5.60
N ASP A 205 12.38 11.78 -6.91
CA ASP A 205 12.71 10.75 -7.88
C ASP A 205 14.20 10.84 -8.25
N ILE A 206 14.93 9.73 -8.13
CA ILE A 206 16.36 9.65 -8.46
C ILE A 206 16.55 8.52 -9.48
N THR A 207 17.08 8.85 -10.65
CA THR A 207 17.47 7.85 -11.66
C THR A 207 18.99 7.69 -11.67
N LEU A 208 19.45 6.48 -11.38
CA LEU A 208 20.85 6.09 -11.45
C LEU A 208 21.18 5.70 -12.88
N VAL A 209 22.19 6.33 -13.47
CA VAL A 209 22.66 6.04 -14.83
C VAL A 209 24.15 5.64 -14.75
N PRO A 210 24.50 4.36 -14.92
CA PRO A 210 25.89 3.96 -14.85
C PRO A 210 26.70 4.52 -16.02
N ASP A 211 27.87 5.07 -15.70
CA ASP A 211 28.88 5.39 -16.70
C ASP A 211 29.46 4.08 -17.27
N LYS A 212 29.68 4.01 -18.59
CA LYS A 212 30.22 2.81 -19.24
C LYS A 212 31.69 2.55 -18.91
N LYS A 213 32.41 3.53 -18.39
CA LYS A 213 33.78 3.39 -17.88
C LYS A 213 33.75 3.00 -16.39
N PRO A 214 34.24 1.82 -16.01
CA PRO A 214 34.36 1.43 -14.60
C PRO A 214 35.20 2.43 -13.79
N GLY A 215 34.85 2.65 -12.53
CA GLY A 215 35.50 3.60 -11.62
C GLY A 215 34.94 5.02 -11.68
N ASN A 216 34.27 5.41 -12.77
CA ASN A 216 33.58 6.70 -12.83
C ASN A 216 32.36 6.72 -11.91
N VAL A 217 32.00 7.92 -11.41
CA VAL A 217 30.82 8.13 -10.57
C VAL A 217 29.56 7.90 -11.39
N VAL A 218 28.57 7.22 -10.80
CA VAL A 218 27.24 7.01 -11.39
C VAL A 218 26.52 8.35 -11.50
N LEU A 219 26.00 8.70 -12.67
CA LEU A 219 25.22 9.92 -12.85
C LEU A 219 23.86 9.75 -12.17
N LEU A 220 23.44 10.78 -11.43
CA LEU A 220 22.13 10.83 -10.79
C LEU A 220 21.28 11.92 -11.44
N LEU A 221 20.16 11.52 -12.01
CA LEU A 221 19.15 12.46 -12.50
C LEU A 221 18.07 12.60 -11.43
N VAL A 222 17.90 13.80 -10.90
CA VAL A 222 17.05 14.10 -9.76
C VAL A 222 15.86 14.92 -10.22
N TYR A 223 14.65 14.48 -9.89
CA TYR A 223 13.42 15.12 -10.33
C TYR A 223 12.41 15.29 -9.18
N PRO A 224 11.86 16.52 -9.00
CA PRO A 224 12.30 17.78 -9.60
C PRO A 224 13.74 18.13 -9.21
N ASN A 225 14.42 18.88 -10.07
CA ASN A 225 15.70 19.48 -9.72
C ASN A 225 15.44 20.65 -8.77
N THR A 226 15.90 20.54 -7.53
CA THR A 226 15.59 21.49 -6.46
C THR A 226 16.79 21.69 -5.54
N SER A 227 16.91 22.91 -5.00
CA SER A 227 17.87 23.29 -3.96
C SER A 227 17.53 22.69 -2.58
N TYR A 228 16.32 22.12 -2.42
CA TYR A 228 15.85 21.57 -1.14
C TYR A 228 16.64 20.34 -0.66
N LEU A 229 17.45 19.75 -1.55
CA LEU A 229 18.19 18.52 -1.31
C LEU A 229 19.69 18.75 -1.44
N THR A 230 20.47 18.05 -0.63
CA THR A 230 21.92 17.92 -0.84
C THR A 230 22.26 16.46 -1.09
N ILE A 231 22.86 16.16 -2.24
CA ILE A 231 23.21 14.78 -2.61
C ILE A 231 24.73 14.58 -2.52
N VAL A 232 25.13 13.58 -1.75
CA VAL A 232 26.51 13.13 -1.63
C VAL A 232 26.64 11.80 -2.35
N ASN A 233 27.24 11.84 -3.55
CA ASN A 233 27.34 10.68 -4.44
C ASN A 233 28.76 10.10 -4.47
N ASN A 234 28.91 8.93 -3.86
CA ASN A 234 30.11 8.11 -3.86
C ASN A 234 29.87 6.75 -4.54
N CYS A 235 28.82 6.61 -5.34
CA CYS A 235 28.56 5.38 -6.09
C CYS A 235 29.31 5.42 -7.41
N ILE A 236 30.01 4.33 -7.72
CA ILE A 236 30.84 4.21 -8.93
C ILE A 236 30.39 3.07 -9.83
N SER A 237 30.66 3.17 -11.11
CA SER A 237 30.46 2.11 -12.08
C SER A 237 31.44 0.94 -11.87
N THR A 238 30.97 -0.30 -12.02
CA THR A 238 31.81 -1.51 -12.00
C THR A 238 31.57 -2.38 -13.24
N SER A 239 32.61 -3.00 -13.78
CA SER A 239 32.49 -4.02 -14.84
C SER A 239 32.10 -5.39 -14.30
N ASN A 240 32.29 -5.65 -13.00
CA ASN A 240 32.02 -6.93 -12.37
C ASN A 240 30.57 -7.00 -11.87
N LYS A 241 29.72 -7.81 -12.52
CA LYS A 241 28.32 -8.00 -12.12
C LYS A 241 28.16 -8.43 -10.65
N LYS A 242 29.10 -9.23 -10.12
CA LYS A 242 29.05 -9.73 -8.73
C LYS A 242 29.25 -8.62 -7.70
N GLU A 243 29.77 -7.47 -8.12
CA GLU A 243 29.95 -6.29 -7.28
C GLU A 243 28.78 -5.31 -7.38
N HIS A 244 27.74 -5.59 -8.19
CA HIS A 244 26.54 -4.75 -8.25
C HIS A 244 25.86 -4.74 -6.88
N ALA A 245 26.11 -3.70 -6.10
CA ALA A 245 25.55 -3.47 -4.78
C ALA A 245 25.79 -2.02 -4.41
N TYR A 246 24.71 -1.27 -4.24
CA TYR A 246 24.74 0.11 -3.80
C TYR A 246 23.74 0.33 -2.68
N SER A 247 23.89 1.43 -1.96
CA SER A 247 22.91 1.88 -0.97
C SER A 247 22.59 3.35 -1.19
N ILE A 248 21.32 3.71 -1.08
CA ILE A 248 20.85 5.10 -1.06
C ILE A 248 20.08 5.32 0.24
N TYR A 249 20.37 6.42 0.95
CA TYR A 249 19.64 6.75 2.16
C TYR A 249 19.66 8.26 2.43
N ARG A 250 18.60 8.76 3.04
CA ARG A 250 18.55 10.12 3.60
C ARG A 250 19.00 10.09 5.05
N LYS A 251 19.86 11.03 5.46
CA LYS A 251 20.24 11.21 6.86
C LYS A 251 19.01 11.66 7.67
N PRO A 252 18.64 10.96 8.76
CA PRO A 252 17.46 11.29 9.56
C PRO A 252 17.39 12.76 9.97
N GLY A 253 16.18 13.34 9.94
CA GLY A 253 15.94 14.76 10.26
C GLY A 253 16.52 15.79 9.28
N THR A 254 17.12 15.36 8.17
CA THR A 254 17.71 16.28 7.17
C THR A 254 17.26 15.90 5.76
N ASN A 255 17.57 16.75 4.77
CA ASN A 255 17.43 16.44 3.34
C ASN A 255 18.76 16.14 2.65
N GLN A 256 19.72 15.61 3.42
CA GLN A 256 20.99 15.14 2.88
C GLN A 256 20.87 13.67 2.47
N ILE A 257 20.99 13.39 1.17
CA ILE A 257 20.89 12.05 0.58
C ILE A 257 22.30 11.56 0.27
N PHE A 258 22.62 10.37 0.77
CA PHE A 258 23.88 9.69 0.53
C PHE A 258 23.66 8.49 -0.37
N ILE A 259 24.54 8.33 -1.35
CA ILE A 259 24.58 7.16 -2.20
C ILE A 259 26.01 6.67 -2.35
N LYS A 260 26.21 5.36 -2.20
CA LYS A 260 27.54 4.72 -2.20
C LYS A 260 27.45 3.30 -2.72
N GLY A 261 28.61 2.74 -3.06
CA GLY A 261 28.75 1.36 -3.53
C GLY A 261 29.02 1.32 -5.03
N LYS A 262 28.63 0.22 -5.67
CA LYS A 262 29.01 -0.07 -7.06
C LYS A 262 27.79 -0.42 -7.90
N TYR A 263 27.71 0.16 -9.09
CA TYR A 263 26.64 -0.09 -10.06
C TYR A 263 27.21 -0.73 -11.32
N TRP A 264 26.71 -1.91 -11.69
CA TRP A 264 27.21 -2.63 -12.86
C TRP A 264 26.90 -1.91 -14.16
N ILE A 265 27.93 -1.71 -15.01
CA ILE A 265 27.84 -0.91 -16.24
C ILE A 265 26.81 -1.39 -17.27
N ASN A 266 26.36 -2.64 -17.17
CA ASN A 266 25.37 -3.23 -18.08
C ASN A 266 23.98 -3.37 -17.45
N GLU A 267 23.79 -2.98 -16.18
CA GLU A 267 22.42 -2.74 -15.70
C GLU A 267 21.85 -1.50 -16.41
N PRO A 268 20.54 -1.50 -16.73
CA PRO A 268 19.88 -0.32 -17.29
C PRO A 268 19.80 0.80 -16.24
N PRO A 269 19.48 2.04 -16.64
CA PRO A 269 19.11 3.07 -15.70
C PRO A 269 17.99 2.60 -14.75
N GLU A 270 18.15 2.89 -13.47
CA GLU A 270 17.19 2.51 -12.44
C GLU A 270 16.62 3.74 -11.76
N LYS A 271 15.29 3.80 -11.70
CA LYS A 271 14.56 4.83 -10.97
C LYS A 271 14.24 4.35 -9.56
N THR A 272 14.63 5.14 -8.57
CA THR A 272 14.33 4.94 -7.15
C THR A 272 13.75 6.22 -6.54
N TRP A 273 13.20 6.10 -5.34
CA TRP A 273 12.52 7.18 -4.62
C TRP A 273 13.07 7.27 -3.21
N VAL A 274 13.33 8.51 -2.77
CA VAL A 274 13.78 8.80 -1.40
C VAL A 274 12.81 9.78 -0.78
N ASN A 275 12.29 9.47 0.40
CA ASN A 275 11.38 10.39 1.08
C ASN A 275 12.11 11.67 1.51
N VAL A 276 11.35 12.76 1.67
CA VAL A 276 11.87 14.05 2.14
C VAL A 276 11.52 14.32 3.59
N HIS A 277 12.36 15.06 4.29
CA HIS A 277 12.03 15.68 5.56
C HIS A 277 11.29 16.99 5.31
N ASN A 278 10.27 17.27 6.13
CA ASN A 278 9.39 18.45 6.03
C ASN A 278 8.79 18.66 4.62
N PRO A 279 7.84 17.80 4.20
CA PRO A 279 7.35 17.82 2.82
C PRO A 279 6.54 19.06 2.44
N ALA A 280 5.93 19.76 3.40
CA ALA A 280 5.26 21.03 3.14
C ALA A 280 6.27 22.09 2.66
N LEU A 281 7.43 22.17 3.33
CA LEU A 281 8.52 23.05 2.91
C LEU A 281 9.16 22.62 1.58
N TYR A 282 9.21 21.31 1.32
CA TYR A 282 9.63 20.78 0.02
C TYR A 282 8.75 21.33 -1.11
N LEU A 283 7.42 21.26 -0.98
CA LEU A 283 6.51 21.83 -1.97
C LEU A 283 6.71 23.35 -2.12
N ALA A 284 6.77 24.10 -1.01
CA ALA A 284 6.96 25.55 -1.07
C ALA A 284 8.26 25.94 -1.80
N THR A 285 9.34 25.20 -1.54
CA THR A 285 10.65 25.43 -2.19
C THR A 285 10.59 25.14 -3.68
N VAL A 286 10.05 23.99 -4.07
CA VAL A 286 9.88 23.62 -5.49
C VAL A 286 8.95 24.61 -6.20
N PHE A 287 7.89 25.06 -5.53
CA PHE A 287 6.95 26.01 -6.12
C PHE A 287 7.59 27.38 -6.32
N LYS A 288 8.38 27.87 -5.36
CA LYS A 288 9.20 29.08 -5.51
C LYS A 288 10.11 28.97 -6.75
N GLU A 289 10.86 27.88 -6.88
CA GLU A 289 11.77 27.65 -8.01
C GLU A 289 11.02 27.60 -9.36
N ILE A 290 9.79 27.08 -9.37
CA ILE A 290 8.93 27.07 -10.56
C ILE A 290 8.45 28.48 -10.91
N LEU A 291 8.05 29.30 -9.93
CA LEU A 291 7.68 30.70 -10.15
C LEU A 291 8.84 31.48 -10.78
N GLU A 292 10.05 31.36 -10.22
CA GLU A 292 11.27 32.00 -10.73
C GLU A 292 11.59 31.53 -12.16
N LYS A 293 11.50 30.23 -12.43
CA LYS A 293 11.67 29.68 -13.79
C LYS A 293 10.63 30.19 -14.78
N LYS A 294 9.44 30.58 -14.31
CA LYS A 294 8.37 31.18 -15.13
C LYS A 294 8.49 32.71 -15.26
N GLY A 295 9.54 33.30 -14.69
CA GLY A 295 9.85 34.72 -14.77
C GLY A 295 9.13 35.59 -13.73
N ILE A 296 8.64 35.00 -12.63
CA ILE A 296 8.11 35.73 -11.48
C ILE A 296 9.24 35.88 -10.46
N ILE A 297 9.56 37.11 -10.07
CA ILE A 297 10.56 37.39 -9.03
C ILE A 297 9.93 37.11 -7.66
N VAL A 298 10.64 36.38 -6.80
CA VAL A 298 10.22 36.13 -5.42
C VAL A 298 11.34 36.57 -4.48
N GLN A 299 11.14 37.70 -3.78
CA GLN A 299 12.16 38.27 -2.88
C GLN A 299 12.25 37.50 -1.56
N GLY A 300 11.12 37.04 -1.02
CA GLY A 300 11.07 36.29 0.22
C GLY A 300 11.51 34.84 0.10
N CYS A 301 11.27 34.08 1.16
CA CYS A 301 11.67 32.69 1.30
C CYS A 301 10.49 31.72 1.15
N ALA A 302 10.81 30.46 0.88
CA ALA A 302 9.85 29.38 1.06
C ALA A 302 9.86 28.99 2.55
N ARG A 303 8.69 28.94 3.18
CA ARG A 303 8.55 28.54 4.59
C ARG A 303 7.23 27.81 4.84
N VAL A 304 7.13 27.18 6.01
CA VAL A 304 5.87 26.61 6.50
C VAL A 304 5.19 27.64 7.40
N ILE A 305 3.86 27.60 7.45
CA ILE A 305 3.07 28.41 8.38
C ILE A 305 3.47 28.14 9.84
N ASN A 306 3.49 29.19 10.66
CA ASN A 306 3.80 29.17 12.07
C ASN A 306 2.57 29.62 12.89
N GLU A 307 2.49 29.19 14.15
CA GLU A 307 1.38 29.56 15.05
C GLU A 307 1.26 31.08 15.29
N THR A 308 2.35 31.82 15.09
CA THR A 308 2.40 33.27 15.22
C THR A 308 1.97 34.01 13.95
N ASP A 309 1.80 33.32 12.83
CA ASP A 309 1.32 33.95 11.60
C ASP A 309 -0.13 34.41 11.81
N SER A 310 -0.31 35.71 12.01
CA SER A 310 -1.62 36.36 12.10
C SER A 310 -1.90 37.05 10.78
N PHE A 311 -2.50 36.32 9.86
CA PHE A 311 -3.05 36.93 8.65
C PHE A 311 -4.40 37.55 8.99
N ASN A 312 -4.59 38.83 8.67
CA ASN A 312 -5.94 39.36 8.58
C ASN A 312 -6.68 38.57 7.48
N LEU A 313 -8.01 38.42 7.59
CA LEU A 313 -8.83 37.52 6.76
C LEU A 313 -8.85 37.85 5.24
N ASP A 314 -8.04 38.78 4.76
CA ASP A 314 -8.00 39.26 3.37
C ASP A 314 -7.09 38.39 2.51
N PHE A 315 -7.47 37.12 2.35
CA PHE A 315 -6.87 36.23 1.35
C PHE A 315 -7.68 36.26 0.06
N GLU A 316 -7.00 36.51 -1.06
CA GLU A 316 -7.59 36.33 -2.39
C GLU A 316 -7.17 34.98 -2.97
N LYS A 317 -8.15 34.10 -3.24
CA LYS A 317 -7.89 32.82 -3.92
C LYS A 317 -7.58 33.05 -5.41
N ILE A 318 -6.37 32.69 -5.83
CA ILE A 318 -5.93 32.76 -7.22
C ILE A 318 -6.40 31.54 -8.01
N THR A 319 -6.21 30.35 -7.45
CA THR A 319 -6.58 29.07 -8.08
C THR A 319 -6.76 27.97 -7.03
N GLU A 320 -7.33 26.84 -7.45
CA GLU A 320 -7.57 25.66 -6.62
C GLU A 320 -7.33 24.40 -7.46
N THR A 321 -6.71 23.40 -6.85
CA THR A 321 -6.60 22.05 -7.43
C THR A 321 -7.44 21.08 -6.61
N ILE A 322 -8.23 20.29 -7.33
CA ILE A 322 -9.18 19.33 -6.77
C ILE A 322 -8.74 17.92 -7.14
N SER A 323 -8.68 17.05 -6.13
CA SER A 323 -8.51 15.61 -6.28
C SER A 323 -9.61 14.88 -5.50
N THR A 324 -9.90 13.64 -5.84
CA THR A 324 -11.00 12.87 -5.24
C THR A 324 -10.52 11.75 -4.35
N MET A 325 -11.33 11.37 -3.35
CA MET A 325 -11.10 10.17 -2.54
C MET A 325 -11.02 8.91 -3.40
N LYS A 326 -11.81 8.82 -4.49
CA LYS A 326 -11.72 7.73 -5.46
C LYS A 326 -10.32 7.57 -6.08
N GLN A 327 -9.69 8.68 -6.50
CA GLN A 327 -8.31 8.67 -6.99
C GLN A 327 -7.32 8.21 -5.90
N THR A 328 -7.50 8.72 -4.68
CA THR A 328 -6.67 8.36 -3.53
C THR A 328 -6.76 6.86 -3.20
N ILE A 329 -7.97 6.29 -3.18
CA ILE A 329 -8.22 4.86 -2.94
C ILE A 329 -7.58 4.00 -4.05
N LEU A 330 -7.73 4.42 -5.31
CA LEU A 330 -7.12 3.72 -6.45
C LEU A 330 -5.61 3.57 -6.25
N VAL A 331 -4.90 4.66 -5.97
CA VAL A 331 -3.45 4.62 -5.76
C VAL A 331 -3.09 3.81 -4.50
N THR A 332 -3.85 3.98 -3.42
CA THR A 332 -3.66 3.26 -2.15
C THR A 332 -3.67 1.75 -2.35
N ASN A 333 -4.68 1.23 -3.04
CA ASN A 333 -4.86 -0.22 -3.18
C ASN A 333 -4.05 -0.80 -4.33
N LYS A 334 -4.03 -0.15 -5.50
CA LYS A 334 -3.38 -0.64 -6.72
C LYS A 334 -1.86 -0.64 -6.60
N ASN A 335 -1.29 0.46 -6.12
CA ASN A 335 0.16 0.61 -5.92
C ASN A 335 0.60 0.21 -4.51
N SER A 336 -0.34 -0.08 -3.60
CA SER A 336 -0.05 -0.37 -2.19
C SER A 336 0.65 0.78 -1.47
N GLN A 337 0.30 2.03 -1.77
CA GLN A 337 0.97 3.21 -1.24
C GLN A 337 0.68 3.43 0.25
N ASN A 338 1.73 3.36 1.09
CA ASN A 338 1.60 3.55 2.54
C ASN A 338 1.24 4.99 2.88
N PHE A 339 1.96 5.95 2.30
CA PHE A 339 1.71 7.37 2.48
C PHE A 339 0.24 7.74 2.21
N TYR A 340 -0.35 7.23 1.12
CA TYR A 340 -1.76 7.50 0.79
C TYR A 340 -2.71 6.93 1.85
N ALA A 341 -2.44 5.74 2.38
CA ALA A 341 -3.26 5.15 3.43
C ALA A 341 -3.20 5.96 4.74
N GLU A 342 -2.03 6.49 5.11
CA GLU A 342 -1.91 7.36 6.28
C GLU A 342 -2.57 8.74 6.05
N GLN A 343 -2.53 9.27 4.83
CA GLN A 343 -3.26 10.49 4.48
C GLN A 343 -4.77 10.29 4.56
N ILE A 344 -5.29 9.16 4.07
CA ILE A 344 -6.71 8.79 4.26
C ILE A 344 -7.04 8.70 5.76
N LEU A 345 -6.18 8.05 6.55
CA LEU A 345 -6.38 7.90 8.00
C LEU A 345 -6.50 9.27 8.70
N LYS A 346 -5.57 10.19 8.45
CA LYS A 346 -5.65 11.55 9.02
C LYS A 346 -6.83 12.36 8.46
N THR A 347 -7.21 12.15 7.19
CA THR A 347 -8.41 12.75 6.61
C THR A 347 -9.67 12.29 7.34
N LEU A 348 -9.80 10.99 7.60
CA LEU A 348 -10.90 10.43 8.39
C LEU A 348 -10.95 11.05 9.79
N GLY A 349 -9.81 11.14 10.47
CA GLY A 349 -9.70 11.81 11.77
C GLY A 349 -10.19 13.26 11.71
N LEU A 350 -9.74 14.03 10.72
CA LEU A 350 -10.14 15.42 10.57
C LEU A 350 -11.64 15.55 10.32
N GLN A 351 -12.18 14.83 9.33
CA GLN A 351 -13.55 15.02 8.87
C GLN A 351 -14.59 14.47 9.85
N ILE A 352 -14.27 13.42 10.60
CA ILE A 352 -15.22 12.73 11.49
C ILE A 352 -15.01 13.08 12.97
N LYS A 353 -13.77 13.39 13.38
CA LYS A 353 -13.42 13.71 14.77
C LYS A 353 -12.96 15.15 14.97
N GLY A 354 -12.82 15.95 13.91
CA GLY A 354 -12.32 17.32 13.99
C GLY A 354 -10.82 17.43 14.24
N SER A 355 -10.06 16.33 14.16
CA SER A 355 -8.61 16.31 14.42
C SER A 355 -7.86 15.55 13.33
N GLY A 356 -7.02 16.24 12.58
CA GLY A 356 -6.16 15.68 11.54
C GLY A 356 -4.97 14.88 12.06
N SER A 357 -5.22 13.87 12.89
CA SER A 357 -4.20 13.03 13.53
C SER A 357 -4.43 11.55 13.25
N SER A 358 -3.35 10.76 13.31
CA SER A 358 -3.46 9.30 13.14
C SER A 358 -4.30 8.67 14.25
N ASN A 359 -4.21 9.16 15.49
CA ASN A 359 -5.00 8.66 16.61
C ASN A 359 -6.50 8.88 16.37
N ALA A 360 -6.91 10.09 15.96
CA ALA A 360 -8.29 10.37 15.62
C ALA A 360 -8.78 9.50 14.44
N GLY A 361 -7.94 9.27 13.43
CA GLY A 361 -8.24 8.34 12.35
C GLY A 361 -8.44 6.90 12.83
N ILE A 362 -7.60 6.42 13.75
CA ILE A 362 -7.71 5.08 14.33
C ILE A 362 -9.02 4.93 15.10
N GLU A 363 -9.47 5.97 15.83
CA GLU A 363 -10.79 5.95 16.46
C GLU A 363 -11.93 5.78 15.46
N VAL A 364 -11.81 6.37 14.25
CA VAL A 364 -12.79 6.16 13.17
C VAL A 364 -12.76 4.72 12.67
N LEU A 365 -11.57 4.10 12.56
CA LEU A 365 -11.45 2.69 12.20
C LEU A 365 -12.05 1.77 13.27
N HIS A 366 -11.89 2.09 14.56
CA HIS A 366 -12.56 1.37 15.64
C HIS A 366 -14.10 1.48 15.55
N ALA A 367 -14.61 2.67 15.26
CA ALA A 367 -16.05 2.87 15.03
C ALA A 367 -16.55 2.06 13.84
N PHE A 368 -15.75 1.94 12.77
CA PHE A 368 -16.10 1.13 11.61
C PHE A 368 -16.09 -0.38 11.92
N MET A 369 -15.06 -0.88 12.62
CA MET A 369 -15.03 -2.27 13.06
C MET A 369 -16.20 -2.63 13.96
N LYS A 370 -16.63 -1.71 14.84
CA LYS A 370 -17.86 -1.86 15.63
C LYS A 370 -19.11 -1.94 14.75
N LYS A 371 -19.19 -1.11 13.69
CA LYS A 371 -20.27 -1.19 12.69
C LYS A 371 -20.30 -2.55 11.97
N LEU A 372 -19.13 -3.16 11.76
CA LEU A 372 -18.99 -4.50 11.20
C LEU A 372 -19.27 -5.64 12.21
N GLY A 373 -19.58 -5.31 13.47
CA GLY A 373 -19.94 -6.26 14.51
C GLY A 373 -18.80 -6.73 15.41
N PHE A 374 -17.63 -6.07 15.38
CA PHE A 374 -16.46 -6.44 16.18
C PHE A 374 -16.18 -5.45 17.30
N SER A 375 -15.84 -5.98 18.47
CA SER A 375 -15.47 -5.22 19.67
C SER A 375 -13.97 -4.86 19.64
N PRO A 376 -13.55 -3.70 20.21
CA PRO A 376 -12.15 -3.25 20.16
C PRO A 376 -11.11 -4.20 20.77
N ASP A 377 -11.51 -5.12 21.64
CA ASP A 377 -10.65 -6.13 22.27
C ASP A 377 -10.40 -7.36 21.36
N GLU A 378 -11.12 -7.49 20.25
CA GLU A 378 -10.99 -8.60 19.31
C GLU A 378 -9.87 -8.39 18.27
N TYR A 379 -9.31 -7.19 18.16
CA TYR A 379 -8.33 -6.83 17.13
C TYR A 379 -7.34 -5.74 17.59
N GLN A 380 -6.32 -5.45 16.77
CA GLN A 380 -5.36 -4.37 17.03
C GLN A 380 -5.15 -3.53 15.78
N ILE A 381 -5.22 -2.21 15.91
CA ILE A 381 -4.97 -1.24 14.83
C ILE A 381 -3.96 -0.23 15.37
N GLU A 382 -2.86 -0.06 14.66
CA GLU A 382 -1.80 0.89 15.00
C GLU A 382 -1.53 1.90 13.88
N ASP A 383 -1.86 1.59 12.63
CA ASP A 383 -1.72 2.50 11.49
C ASP A 383 -2.73 2.20 10.37
N GLY A 384 -2.78 3.06 9.35
CA GLY A 384 -3.70 2.89 8.21
C GLY A 384 -3.12 2.04 7.08
N SER A 385 -1.79 1.96 6.98
CA SER A 385 -1.07 1.33 5.88
C SER A 385 -0.78 -0.16 6.09
N GLY A 386 -0.76 -0.63 7.33
CA GLY A 386 -0.35 -1.97 7.69
C GLY A 386 1.16 -2.16 7.76
N LEU A 387 1.94 -1.09 7.84
CA LEU A 387 3.40 -1.20 7.98
C LEU A 387 3.78 -1.59 9.41
N SER A 388 3.03 -1.15 10.43
CA SER A 388 3.17 -1.66 11.78
C SER A 388 2.81 -3.15 11.84
N LYS A 389 3.68 -3.92 12.51
CA LYS A 389 3.44 -5.33 12.84
C LYS A 389 2.37 -5.53 13.90
N GLY A 390 2.05 -4.48 14.67
CA GLY A 390 1.02 -4.49 15.70
C GLY A 390 -0.40 -4.45 15.15
N ASN A 391 -0.60 -4.18 13.85
CA ASN A 391 -1.91 -4.39 13.22
C ASN A 391 -2.25 -5.89 13.21
N LYS A 392 -3.34 -6.27 13.89
CA LYS A 392 -3.83 -7.64 13.99
C LYS A 392 -5.32 -7.70 13.67
N LEU A 393 -5.66 -8.34 12.56
CA LEU A 393 -7.05 -8.73 12.23
C LEU A 393 -7.08 -10.23 11.92
N SER A 394 -8.28 -10.81 11.99
CA SER A 394 -8.53 -12.20 11.59
C SER A 394 -8.91 -12.30 10.11
N PRO A 395 -8.72 -13.46 9.44
CA PRO A 395 -9.22 -13.66 8.08
C PRO A 395 -10.73 -13.45 7.96
N GLY A 396 -11.49 -13.87 8.98
CA GLY A 396 -12.93 -13.71 9.08
C GLY A 396 -13.35 -12.23 9.07
N MET A 397 -12.68 -11.38 9.86
CA MET A 397 -12.92 -9.94 9.87
C MET A 397 -12.71 -9.31 8.48
N ILE A 398 -11.66 -9.72 7.77
CA ILE A 398 -11.41 -9.22 6.40
C ILE A 398 -12.50 -9.68 5.43
N THR A 399 -12.96 -10.93 5.51
CA THR A 399 -14.07 -11.38 4.65
C THR A 399 -15.40 -10.70 5.01
N THR A 400 -15.67 -10.43 6.29
CA THR A 400 -16.84 -9.65 6.71
C THR A 400 -16.80 -8.25 6.11
N LEU A 401 -15.64 -7.58 6.18
CA LEU A 401 -15.43 -6.28 5.55
C LEU A 401 -15.68 -6.32 4.03
N LEU A 402 -15.15 -7.33 3.34
CA LEU A 402 -15.32 -7.47 1.88
C LEU A 402 -16.78 -7.77 1.51
N THR A 403 -17.47 -8.62 2.25
CA THR A 403 -18.90 -8.86 2.05
C THR A 403 -19.72 -7.58 2.27
N TYR A 404 -19.45 -6.85 3.36
CA TYR A 404 -20.09 -5.55 3.61
C TYR A 404 -19.89 -4.58 2.45
N MET A 405 -18.65 -4.45 1.97
CA MET A 405 -18.34 -3.55 0.86
C MET A 405 -18.94 -4.00 -0.46
N ASN A 406 -19.13 -5.30 -0.70
CA ASN A 406 -19.81 -5.76 -1.91
C ASN A 406 -21.28 -5.30 -1.97
N GLU A 407 -21.97 -5.22 -0.82
CA GLU A 407 -23.35 -4.76 -0.73
C GLU A 407 -23.48 -3.23 -0.65
N HIS A 408 -22.39 -2.52 -0.33
CA HIS A 408 -22.38 -1.07 -0.18
C HIS A 408 -22.62 -0.36 -1.53
N PRO A 409 -23.41 0.73 -1.59
CA PRO A 409 -23.70 1.45 -2.84
C PRO A 409 -22.46 1.91 -3.62
N TYR A 410 -21.39 2.25 -2.89
CA TYR A 410 -20.09 2.64 -3.43
C TYR A 410 -19.03 1.54 -3.38
N GLY A 411 -19.45 0.30 -3.14
CA GLY A 411 -18.60 -0.88 -3.03
C GLY A 411 -17.67 -1.15 -4.21
N TYR A 412 -18.16 -0.83 -5.41
CA TYR A 412 -17.43 -0.95 -6.65
C TYR A 412 -16.10 -0.18 -6.63
N VAL A 413 -16.01 0.93 -5.89
CA VAL A 413 -14.77 1.71 -5.77
C VAL A 413 -13.66 0.91 -5.07
N LEU A 414 -14.01 0.14 -4.04
CA LEU A 414 -13.05 -0.77 -3.44
C LEU A 414 -12.65 -1.85 -4.45
N TYR A 415 -13.63 -2.54 -5.05
CA TYR A 415 -13.40 -3.63 -6.01
C TYR A 415 -12.47 -3.20 -7.17
N ASP A 416 -12.78 -2.09 -7.84
CA ASP A 416 -12.03 -1.58 -9.00
C ASP A 416 -10.60 -1.13 -8.64
N SER A 417 -10.40 -0.71 -7.39
CA SER A 417 -9.08 -0.27 -6.90
C SER A 417 -8.11 -1.43 -6.64
N LEU A 418 -8.60 -2.68 -6.52
CA LEU A 418 -7.76 -3.82 -6.19
C LEU A 418 -6.89 -4.27 -7.37
N PRO A 419 -5.65 -4.70 -7.14
CA PRO A 419 -4.84 -5.37 -8.16
C PRO A 419 -5.55 -6.58 -8.77
N VAL A 420 -5.35 -6.79 -10.08
CA VAL A 420 -5.98 -7.83 -10.88
C VAL A 420 -4.96 -8.88 -11.32
N SER A 421 -5.29 -10.16 -11.15
CA SER A 421 -4.42 -11.30 -11.50
C SER A 421 -3.92 -11.26 -12.95
N GLY A 422 -2.59 -11.27 -13.11
CA GLY A 422 -1.93 -11.26 -14.41
C GLY A 422 -2.08 -9.96 -15.21
N ILE A 423 -2.53 -8.87 -14.58
CA ILE A 423 -2.75 -7.57 -15.24
C ILE A 423 -1.91 -6.47 -14.57
N ASP A 424 -2.15 -6.18 -13.29
CA ASP A 424 -1.61 -4.96 -12.67
C ASP A 424 -1.21 -5.12 -11.18
N GLY A 425 -0.66 -4.04 -10.62
CA GLY A 425 -0.30 -3.94 -9.20
C GLY A 425 0.58 -5.08 -8.69
N GLY A 426 0.28 -5.55 -7.48
CA GLY A 426 0.96 -6.68 -6.83
C GLY A 426 0.68 -8.05 -7.43
N LEU A 427 -0.25 -8.14 -8.40
CA LEU A 427 -0.67 -9.40 -9.03
C LEU A 427 -0.28 -9.50 -10.52
N ARG A 428 0.34 -8.47 -11.11
CA ARG A 428 0.71 -8.41 -12.53
C ARG A 428 1.50 -9.62 -13.07
N HIS A 429 2.28 -10.28 -12.20
CA HIS A 429 3.08 -11.47 -12.54
C HIS A 429 2.62 -12.74 -11.82
N ARG A 430 1.45 -12.72 -11.19
CA ARG A 430 0.87 -13.86 -10.46
C ARG A 430 -0.37 -14.35 -11.18
N MET A 431 -0.54 -15.68 -11.23
CA MET A 431 -1.71 -16.33 -11.86
C MET A 431 -1.97 -15.86 -13.31
N ILE A 432 -0.91 -15.85 -14.14
CA ILE A 432 -0.92 -15.26 -15.50
C ILE A 432 -1.56 -16.14 -16.59
N SER A 433 -1.82 -17.42 -16.31
CA SER A 433 -2.44 -18.31 -17.30
C SER A 433 -3.86 -17.86 -17.61
N SER A 434 -4.30 -18.09 -18.85
CA SER A 434 -5.59 -17.63 -19.37
C SER A 434 -6.79 -17.96 -18.47
N GLN A 435 -6.73 -19.10 -17.78
CA GLN A 435 -7.78 -19.56 -16.87
C GLN A 435 -7.94 -18.67 -15.62
N TYR A 436 -6.85 -18.10 -15.09
CA TYR A 436 -6.85 -17.36 -13.81
C TYR A 436 -6.60 -15.86 -13.99
N LYS A 437 -6.14 -15.44 -15.18
CA LYS A 437 -5.94 -14.04 -15.52
C LYS A 437 -7.28 -13.29 -15.48
N ASN A 438 -7.31 -12.11 -14.86
CA ASN A 438 -8.51 -11.30 -14.71
C ASN A 438 -9.66 -11.99 -13.94
N LYS A 439 -9.33 -12.88 -13.00
CA LYS A 439 -10.32 -13.56 -12.15
C LYS A 439 -10.20 -13.23 -10.67
N ILE A 440 -9.04 -12.70 -10.24
CA ILE A 440 -8.77 -12.40 -8.84
C ILE A 440 -8.46 -10.92 -8.72
N HIS A 441 -9.27 -10.24 -7.91
CA HIS A 441 -9.17 -8.83 -7.59
C HIS A 441 -8.79 -8.73 -6.12
N ALA A 442 -7.51 -8.58 -5.80
CA ALA A 442 -7.06 -8.74 -4.42
C ALA A 442 -5.90 -7.84 -4.01
N LYS A 443 -5.99 -7.36 -2.77
CA LYS A 443 -4.90 -6.64 -2.11
C LYS A 443 -3.85 -7.64 -1.64
N THR A 444 -2.61 -7.39 -2.04
CA THR A 444 -1.43 -8.08 -1.49
C THR A 444 -0.91 -7.35 -0.25
N GLY A 445 -0.37 -8.08 0.71
CA GLY A 445 0.36 -7.55 1.86
C GLY A 445 1.71 -8.25 2.04
N TYR A 446 2.76 -7.47 2.34
CA TYR A 446 4.06 -8.00 2.75
C TYR A 446 4.76 -7.05 3.72
N ILE A 447 5.18 -7.59 4.85
CA ILE A 447 6.23 -7.07 5.73
C ILE A 447 7.09 -8.25 6.18
N ALA A 448 8.22 -8.01 6.85
CA ALA A 448 9.12 -9.09 7.27
C ALA A 448 8.36 -10.21 8.02
N LYS A 449 8.40 -11.43 7.46
CA LYS A 449 7.71 -12.65 7.93
C LYS A 449 6.17 -12.61 7.92
N THR A 450 5.55 -11.71 7.17
CA THR A 450 4.09 -11.60 7.03
C THR A 450 3.73 -11.45 5.56
N ALA A 451 2.79 -12.26 5.09
CA ALA A 451 2.25 -12.21 3.74
C ALA A 451 0.73 -12.40 3.80
N ALA A 452 0.01 -11.56 3.08
CA ALA A 452 -1.45 -11.63 3.03
C ALA A 452 -1.95 -11.44 1.60
N LEU A 453 -3.07 -12.06 1.27
CA LEU A 453 -3.78 -11.90 0.01
C LEU A 453 -5.27 -12.01 0.30
N SER A 454 -6.01 -10.91 0.10
CA SER A 454 -7.45 -10.87 0.37
C SER A 454 -8.16 -10.00 -0.66
N GLY A 455 -9.39 -10.37 -1.02
CA GLY A 455 -10.18 -9.66 -2.02
C GLY A 455 -11.29 -10.54 -2.57
N TYR A 456 -11.56 -10.39 -3.86
CA TYR A 456 -12.64 -11.06 -4.56
C TYR A 456 -12.12 -12.03 -5.63
N ILE A 457 -12.87 -13.11 -5.86
CA ILE A 457 -12.70 -14.01 -6.99
C ILE A 457 -14.02 -14.06 -7.75
N ASP A 458 -13.96 -13.80 -9.06
CA ASP A 458 -15.11 -13.97 -9.95
C ASP A 458 -15.17 -15.43 -10.41
N ALA A 459 -16.10 -16.18 -9.81
CA ALA A 459 -16.30 -17.59 -10.09
C ALA A 459 -16.93 -17.83 -11.47
N LEU A 460 -16.72 -19.01 -12.07
CA LEU A 460 -17.29 -19.29 -13.40
C LEU A 460 -18.82 -19.46 -13.40
N ASN A 461 -19.42 -19.83 -12.26
CA ASN A 461 -20.88 -19.88 -12.11
C ASN A 461 -21.56 -18.52 -11.91
N GLY A 462 -20.79 -17.42 -12.00
CA GLY A 462 -21.30 -16.05 -11.84
C GLY A 462 -21.52 -15.60 -10.39
N ASP A 463 -21.03 -16.37 -9.41
CA ASP A 463 -20.89 -15.89 -8.03
C ASP A 463 -19.59 -15.08 -7.87
N THR A 464 -19.52 -14.31 -6.80
CA THR A 464 -18.31 -13.63 -6.34
C THR A 464 -17.92 -14.21 -4.99
N LEU A 465 -16.66 -14.57 -4.82
CA LEU A 465 -16.16 -15.08 -3.55
C LEU A 465 -15.34 -14.00 -2.86
N ALA A 466 -15.71 -13.62 -1.63
CA ALA A 466 -14.81 -12.87 -0.76
C ALA A 466 -13.86 -13.84 -0.07
N PHE A 467 -12.55 -13.55 -0.10
CA PHE A 467 -11.55 -14.42 0.51
C PHE A 467 -10.46 -13.64 1.26
N SER A 468 -9.84 -14.32 2.22
CA SER A 468 -8.69 -13.81 2.95
C SER A 468 -7.73 -14.95 3.28
N ILE A 469 -6.46 -14.82 2.89
CA ILE A 469 -5.39 -15.78 3.15
C ILE A 469 -4.23 -15.03 3.81
N ILE A 470 -4.01 -15.28 5.10
CA ILE A 470 -2.94 -14.64 5.87
C ILE A 470 -1.93 -15.70 6.31
N MET A 471 -0.64 -15.44 6.11
CA MET A 471 0.47 -16.33 6.46
C MET A 471 1.60 -15.56 7.14
N ASN A 472 1.98 -15.99 8.34
CA ASN A 472 3.00 -15.37 9.20
C ASN A 472 4.10 -16.39 9.53
N ASN A 473 5.27 -15.89 9.94
CA ASN A 473 6.41 -16.68 10.42
C ASN A 473 7.04 -17.65 9.40
N PHE A 474 6.85 -17.39 8.10
CA PHE A 474 7.49 -18.16 7.04
C PHE A 474 8.96 -17.77 6.81
N LYS A 475 9.68 -18.66 6.09
CA LYS A 475 11.08 -18.46 5.68
C LYS A 475 11.22 -17.89 4.27
N ASP A 476 10.44 -18.40 3.32
CA ASP A 476 10.54 -18.05 1.90
C ASP A 476 9.24 -17.40 1.39
N LEU A 477 9.33 -16.14 0.95
CA LEU A 477 8.17 -15.39 0.44
C LEU A 477 7.64 -15.94 -0.89
N GLY A 478 8.53 -16.41 -1.77
CA GLY A 478 8.15 -16.94 -3.08
C GLY A 478 7.31 -18.20 -2.94
N VAL A 479 7.71 -19.10 -2.04
CA VAL A 479 6.97 -20.32 -1.71
C VAL A 479 5.59 -19.96 -1.13
N ILE A 480 5.52 -19.03 -0.18
CA ILE A 480 4.24 -18.61 0.42
C ILE A 480 3.30 -17.97 -0.59
N ARG A 481 3.80 -17.08 -1.45
CA ARG A 481 3.00 -16.49 -2.53
C ARG A 481 2.47 -17.55 -3.49
N LYS A 482 3.28 -18.56 -3.81
CA LYS A 482 2.84 -19.69 -4.64
C LYS A 482 1.73 -20.50 -3.97
N ILE A 483 1.78 -20.70 -2.65
CA ILE A 483 0.70 -21.37 -1.91
C ILE A 483 -0.58 -20.51 -1.92
N GLN A 484 -0.47 -19.20 -1.70
CA GLN A 484 -1.63 -18.29 -1.84
C GLN A 484 -2.25 -18.35 -3.23
N ASP A 485 -1.42 -18.34 -4.28
CA ASP A 485 -1.87 -18.45 -5.67
C ASP A 485 -2.57 -19.79 -5.92
N ASN A 486 -2.01 -20.90 -5.44
CA ASN A 486 -2.61 -22.23 -5.57
C ASN A 486 -3.99 -22.31 -4.87
N ILE A 487 -4.17 -21.66 -3.70
CA ILE A 487 -5.49 -21.60 -3.04
C ILE A 487 -6.48 -20.83 -3.92
N CYS A 488 -6.08 -19.69 -4.47
CA CYS A 488 -6.93 -18.91 -5.38
C CYS A 488 -7.31 -19.70 -6.63
N GLN A 489 -6.37 -20.45 -7.21
CA GLN A 489 -6.62 -21.32 -8.36
C GLN A 489 -7.60 -22.44 -8.02
N ILE A 490 -7.46 -23.08 -6.85
CA ILE A 490 -8.43 -24.09 -6.38
C ILE A 490 -9.82 -23.47 -6.23
N LEU A 491 -9.93 -22.24 -5.71
CA LEU A 491 -11.20 -21.54 -5.58
C LEU A 491 -11.85 -21.27 -6.93
N VAL A 492 -11.08 -20.83 -7.92
CA VAL A 492 -11.55 -20.70 -9.30
C VAL A 492 -11.98 -22.07 -9.86
N ASP A 493 -11.17 -23.11 -9.72
CA ASP A 493 -11.45 -24.43 -10.31
C ASP A 493 -12.67 -25.16 -9.72
N CYS A 494 -12.86 -25.07 -8.40
CA CYS A 494 -13.85 -25.89 -7.70
C CYS A 494 -15.22 -25.22 -7.62
N TYR A 495 -15.25 -23.89 -7.75
CA TYR A 495 -16.47 -23.11 -7.66
C TYR A 495 -16.84 -22.60 -9.05
N ASN A 496 -17.06 -23.56 -9.95
CA ASN A 496 -17.44 -23.33 -11.34
C ASN A 496 -18.93 -23.41 -11.60
#